data_AF-H3CK84-F1
#
_entry.id   AF-H3CK84-F1
#
_cell.length_a   1.000
_cell.length_b   1.000
_cell.length_c   1.000
_cell.angle_alpha   90.00
_cell.angle_beta   90.00
_cell.angle_gamma   90.00
#
_symmetry.space_group_name_H-M   'P 1'
#
loop_
_entity.id
_entity.type
_entity.pdbx_description
1 polymer ?
#
loop_
_entity_poly.entity_id
_entity_poly.type
_entity_poly.pdbx_seq_one_letter_code
_entity_poly.pdbx_strand_id
1 'polypeptide(L)'
;SFMCECDRTGYEFDASRRECVRTHTSSSQAPPPLPPARPGEVRECYHHLAEGGGCSLLAANSSQQECCCTVGEGWGLGCRYHTCPSADSADFLSLCPIGRGYTVLYYLTHVDECQLFHPNVCKNGVCVNNVPGYSCYCTSGYVYNSSLLECVDHDECEEESCVGGACVNTLGSYYCSCPPPLVLDDAQRTCVNSSHLAVGESRSRPRFWPRPRPRSRPC
;
A
#
# COMPACT_ATOMS: atom_id res chain seq x y z
N SER A 1 -17.06 58.81 12.37
CA SER A 1 -16.35 57.59 12.79
C SER A 1 -16.01 56.84 11.52
N PHE A 2 -14.72 56.76 11.16
CA PHE A 2 -14.31 55.99 9.98
C PHE A 2 -14.06 54.55 10.45
N MET A 3 -14.82 53.59 9.95
CA MET A 3 -14.54 52.16 10.18
C MET A 3 -13.35 51.79 9.31
N CYS A 4 -12.29 51.27 9.94
CA CYS A 4 -11.15 50.71 9.21
C CYS A 4 -11.54 49.30 8.77
N GLU A 5 -11.68 49.07 7.47
CA GLU A 5 -11.91 47.75 6.88
C GLU A 5 -10.63 47.28 6.16
N CYS A 6 -10.36 45.98 6.23
CA CYS A 6 -9.22 45.37 5.55
C CYS A 6 -9.64 44.92 4.15
N ASP A 7 -8.96 45.44 3.12
CA ASP A 7 -9.32 45.23 1.71
C ASP A 7 -8.92 43.85 1.14
N ARG A 8 -8.51 42.91 2.01
CA ARG A 8 -8.12 41.53 1.64
C ARG A 8 -8.94 40.51 2.40
N THR A 9 -9.50 39.55 1.67
CA THR A 9 -10.15 38.35 2.22
C THR A 9 -9.19 37.58 3.14
N GLY A 10 -9.64 37.24 4.35
CA GLY A 10 -8.83 36.53 5.35
C GLY A 10 -7.97 37.43 6.24
N TYR A 11 -8.30 38.72 6.34
CA TYR A 11 -7.68 39.67 7.27
C TYR A 11 -8.77 40.42 8.04
N GLU A 12 -8.55 40.61 9.34
CA GLU A 12 -9.45 41.38 10.22
C GLU A 12 -8.66 42.52 10.88
N PHE A 13 -9.32 43.65 11.13
CA PHE A 13 -8.67 44.83 11.71
C PHE A 13 -8.55 44.67 13.24
N ASP A 14 -7.33 44.51 13.73
CA ASP A 14 -7.03 44.48 15.17
C ASP A 14 -6.98 45.92 15.70
N ALA A 15 -8.03 46.34 16.42
CA ALA A 15 -8.13 47.71 16.96
C ALA A 15 -7.05 48.04 18.01
N SER A 16 -6.50 47.03 18.70
CA SER A 16 -5.42 47.18 19.67
C SER A 16 -4.06 47.42 18.99
N ARG A 17 -3.82 46.77 17.85
CA ARG A 17 -2.57 46.89 17.10
C ARG A 17 -2.64 47.89 15.94
N ARG A 18 -3.84 48.37 15.61
CA ARG A 18 -4.14 49.28 14.48
C ARG A 18 -3.63 48.74 13.14
N GLU A 19 -3.69 47.43 12.96
CA GLU A 19 -3.22 46.75 11.76
C GLU A 19 -4.19 45.65 11.32
N CYS A 20 -4.17 45.32 10.03
CA CYS A 20 -4.88 44.16 9.50
C CYS A 20 -4.07 42.91 9.82
N VAL A 21 -4.55 42.09 10.76
CA VAL A 21 -3.93 40.81 11.07
C VAL A 21 -4.55 39.74 10.19
N ARG A 22 -3.74 38.81 9.69
CA ARG A 22 -4.24 37.66 8.94
C ARG A 22 -5.11 36.87 9.90
N THR A 23 -6.38 36.65 9.56
CA THR A 23 -7.17 35.67 10.29
C THR A 23 -6.40 34.37 10.16
N HIS A 24 -5.98 33.79 11.28
CA HIS A 24 -5.56 32.40 11.29
C HIS A 24 -6.79 31.57 10.92
N THR A 25 -7.14 31.51 9.64
CA THR A 25 -7.76 30.33 9.05
C THR A 25 -6.68 29.25 8.98
N SER A 26 -6.09 28.93 10.13
CA SER A 26 -5.79 27.55 10.43
C SER A 26 -7.15 26.90 10.61
N SER A 27 -7.78 26.54 9.50
CA SER A 27 -8.80 25.50 9.52
C SER A 27 -8.08 24.16 9.75
N SER A 28 -7.44 24.04 10.91
CA SER A 28 -7.14 22.79 11.59
C SER A 28 -8.37 22.33 12.37
N GLN A 29 -9.57 22.77 11.99
CA GLN A 29 -10.79 22.11 12.42
C GLN A 29 -10.80 20.77 11.71
N ALA A 30 -10.65 19.70 12.51
CA ALA A 30 -10.94 18.35 12.07
C ALA A 30 -12.28 18.38 11.30
N PRO A 31 -12.37 17.68 10.16
CA PRO A 31 -13.61 17.61 9.39
C PRO A 31 -14.78 17.23 10.32
N PRO A 32 -15.96 17.84 10.15
CA PRO A 32 -17.10 17.53 11.00
C PRO A 32 -17.44 16.03 10.89
N PRO A 33 -17.86 15.38 11.99
CA PRO A 33 -18.22 13.97 11.96
C PRO A 33 -19.31 13.71 10.92
N LEU A 34 -19.25 12.52 10.31
CA LEU A 34 -20.25 12.06 9.35
C LEU A 34 -21.67 12.18 9.95
N PRO A 35 -22.62 12.85 9.26
CA PRO A 35 -24.00 12.84 9.70
C PRO A 35 -24.60 11.44 9.56
N PRO A 36 -25.60 11.06 10.38
CA PRO A 36 -26.28 9.78 10.23
C PRO A 36 -27.00 9.72 8.87
N ALA A 37 -26.77 8.64 8.12
CA ALA A 37 -27.47 8.40 6.86
C ALA A 37 -28.97 8.15 7.07
N ARG A 38 -29.81 8.61 6.14
CA ARG A 38 -31.23 8.24 6.11
C ARG A 38 -31.38 6.77 5.70
N PRO A 39 -32.49 6.10 6.07
CA PRO A 39 -32.74 4.73 5.64
C PRO A 39 -32.69 4.59 4.11
N GLY A 40 -31.85 3.68 3.60
CA GLY A 40 -31.64 3.47 2.16
C GLY A 40 -30.86 4.58 1.45
N GLU A 41 -30.26 5.53 2.18
CA GLU A 41 -29.45 6.58 1.58
C GLU A 41 -28.11 6.01 1.10
N VAL A 42 -27.82 6.29 -0.16
CA VAL A 42 -26.57 5.91 -0.82
C VAL A 42 -25.88 7.15 -1.37
N ARG A 43 -24.55 7.17 -1.26
CA ARG A 43 -23.71 8.28 -1.72
C ARG A 43 -22.36 7.75 -2.20
N GLU A 44 -21.47 8.67 -2.58
CA GLU A 44 -20.12 8.36 -3.01
C GLU A 44 -19.26 7.97 -1.80
N CYS A 45 -18.51 6.88 -1.94
CA CYS A 45 -17.49 6.45 -1.00
C CYS A 45 -16.11 6.87 -1.52
N TYR A 46 -15.28 7.39 -0.63
CA TYR A 46 -13.97 7.91 -0.97
C TYR A 46 -12.86 7.30 -0.12
N HIS A 47 -11.66 7.42 -0.67
CA HIS A 47 -10.39 7.05 -0.07
C HIS A 47 -9.38 8.17 -0.27
N HIS A 48 -8.25 8.15 0.45
CA HIS A 48 -7.18 9.14 0.37
C HIS A 48 -7.64 10.58 0.53
N LEU A 49 -8.09 10.94 1.72
CA LEU A 49 -8.43 12.34 2.01
C LEU A 49 -7.15 13.18 2.20
N ALA A 50 -6.74 13.91 1.16
CA ALA A 50 -5.61 14.82 1.22
C ALA A 50 -5.98 16.14 1.93
N GLU A 51 -5.02 16.75 2.64
CA GLU A 51 -5.19 18.01 3.37
C GLU A 51 -5.63 19.20 2.47
N GLY A 52 -5.48 19.07 1.15
CA GLY A 52 -5.94 20.04 0.13
C GLY A 52 -7.31 19.76 -0.49
N GLY A 53 -8.10 18.82 0.04
CA GLY A 53 -9.42 18.46 -0.47
C GLY A 53 -9.43 17.49 -1.66
N GLY A 54 -8.30 16.84 -1.94
CA GLY A 54 -8.23 15.74 -2.89
C GLY A 54 -8.79 14.45 -2.28
N CYS A 55 -9.56 13.69 -3.04
CA CYS A 55 -10.00 12.35 -2.66
C CYS A 55 -10.07 11.44 -3.89
N SER A 56 -9.99 10.13 -3.65
CA SER A 56 -10.15 9.08 -4.67
C SER A 56 -11.52 8.42 -4.52
N LEU A 57 -12.29 8.38 -5.60
CA LEU A 57 -13.59 7.69 -5.60
C LEU A 57 -13.37 6.17 -5.53
N LEU A 58 -14.00 5.52 -4.55
CA LEU A 58 -14.08 4.06 -4.44
C LEU A 58 -15.34 3.52 -5.11
N ALA A 59 -16.50 4.03 -4.71
CA ALA A 59 -17.80 3.67 -5.24
C ALA A 59 -18.67 4.91 -5.40
N ALA A 60 -19.41 5.00 -6.50
CA ALA A 60 -20.36 6.09 -6.73
C ALA A 60 -21.66 5.93 -5.93
N ASN A 61 -21.98 4.70 -5.54
CA ASN A 61 -23.24 4.36 -4.87
C ASN A 61 -22.96 3.27 -3.83
N SER A 62 -22.81 3.68 -2.58
CA SER A 62 -22.74 2.78 -1.43
C SER A 62 -23.50 3.37 -0.25
N SER A 63 -23.94 2.52 0.68
CA SER A 63 -24.39 2.95 2.00
C SER A 63 -23.23 3.44 2.86
N GLN A 64 -23.57 4.16 3.94
CA GLN A 64 -22.59 4.67 4.90
C GLN A 64 -21.84 3.53 5.61
N GLN A 65 -22.53 2.44 5.97
CA GLN A 65 -21.90 1.28 6.61
C GLN A 65 -20.98 0.54 5.64
N GLU A 66 -21.42 0.28 4.41
CA GLU A 66 -20.58 -0.40 3.41
C GLU A 66 -19.27 0.35 3.15
N CYS A 67 -19.32 1.70 3.12
CA CYS A 67 -18.13 2.53 2.96
C CYS A 67 -17.24 2.53 4.23
N CYS A 68 -17.78 3.00 5.36
CA CYS A 68 -16.97 3.30 6.55
C CYS A 68 -16.64 2.07 7.41
N CYS A 69 -17.38 0.97 7.27
CA CYS A 69 -17.05 -0.29 7.94
C CYS A 69 -16.06 -1.14 7.11
N THR A 70 -15.53 -0.63 5.99
CA THR A 70 -14.56 -1.35 5.16
C THR A 70 -13.29 -0.52 4.95
N VAL A 71 -13.00 -0.11 3.71
CA VAL A 71 -11.81 0.62 3.28
C VAL A 71 -12.05 2.12 3.11
N GLY A 72 -13.30 2.57 3.17
CA GLY A 72 -13.65 3.96 2.95
C GLY A 72 -13.10 4.87 4.05
N GLU A 73 -12.56 6.01 3.64
CA GLU A 73 -12.13 7.10 4.52
C GLU A 73 -13.15 8.25 4.56
N GLY A 74 -14.09 8.30 3.62
CA GLY A 74 -15.16 9.28 3.64
C GLY A 74 -16.38 8.88 2.81
N TRP A 75 -17.54 9.44 3.16
CA TRP A 75 -18.81 9.12 2.52
C TRP A 75 -19.66 10.38 2.31
N GLY A 76 -20.04 10.70 1.08
CA GLY A 76 -20.70 11.98 0.81
C GLY A 76 -20.82 12.36 -0.66
N LEU A 77 -20.83 13.67 -0.93
CA LEU A 77 -20.90 14.24 -2.28
C LEU A 77 -19.69 15.15 -2.51
N GLY A 78 -19.01 14.98 -3.65
CA GLY A 78 -17.87 15.78 -4.10
C GLY A 78 -16.73 15.96 -3.08
N CYS A 79 -16.17 14.88 -2.53
CA CYS A 79 -15.04 14.89 -1.56
C CYS A 79 -15.26 15.83 -0.35
N ARG A 80 -16.51 16.22 -0.05
CA ARG A 80 -16.79 17.27 0.93
C ARG A 80 -16.75 16.70 2.35
N TYR A 81 -15.62 16.88 3.03
CA TYR A 81 -15.33 16.83 4.49
C TYR A 81 -16.19 15.93 5.40
N HIS A 82 -16.62 14.77 4.92
CA HIS A 82 -17.35 13.79 5.72
C HIS A 82 -16.49 12.54 5.87
N THR A 83 -15.64 12.55 6.89
CA THR A 83 -14.70 11.46 7.20
C THR A 83 -15.37 10.32 7.92
N CYS A 84 -15.04 9.10 7.51
CA CYS A 84 -15.36 7.89 8.26
C CYS A 84 -14.77 7.97 9.68
N PRO A 85 -15.52 7.53 10.70
CA PRO A 85 -15.03 7.56 12.08
C PRO A 85 -13.82 6.64 12.23
N SER A 86 -12.87 7.03 13.08
CA SER A 86 -11.68 6.22 13.35
C SER A 86 -12.07 4.92 14.05
N ALA A 87 -11.36 3.82 13.76
CA ALA A 87 -11.75 2.47 14.21
C ALA A 87 -11.82 2.30 15.75
N ASP A 88 -11.18 3.19 16.49
CA ASP A 88 -11.14 3.26 17.96
C ASP A 88 -12.21 4.18 18.58
N SER A 89 -12.95 4.93 17.75
CA SER A 89 -13.96 5.87 18.22
C SER A 89 -15.30 5.20 18.56
N ALA A 90 -16.03 5.81 19.51
CA ALA A 90 -17.40 5.39 19.83
C ALA A 90 -18.34 5.50 18.61
N ASP A 91 -18.11 6.50 17.76
CA ASP A 91 -18.86 6.69 16.52
C ASP A 91 -18.67 5.51 15.56
N PHE A 92 -17.45 4.98 15.44
CA PHE A 92 -17.18 3.77 14.66
C PHE A 92 -17.89 2.56 15.25
N LEU A 93 -17.83 2.36 16.57
CA LEU A 93 -18.54 1.24 17.22
C LEU A 93 -20.06 1.33 17.05
N SER A 94 -20.61 2.54 16.99
CA SER A 94 -22.04 2.75 16.74
C SER A 94 -22.44 2.45 15.29
N LEU A 95 -21.58 2.80 14.33
CA LEU A 95 -21.81 2.61 12.90
C LEU A 95 -21.51 1.16 12.46
N CYS A 96 -20.48 0.56 13.05
CA CYS A 96 -19.90 -0.75 12.71
C CYS A 96 -19.82 -1.65 13.96
N PRO A 97 -20.95 -2.04 14.57
CA PRO A 97 -20.98 -2.71 15.87
C PRO A 97 -20.35 -4.12 15.86
N ILE A 98 -20.24 -4.74 14.69
CA ILE A 98 -19.62 -6.07 14.51
C ILE A 98 -18.14 -5.96 14.13
N GLY A 99 -17.67 -4.76 13.77
CA GLY A 99 -16.33 -4.50 13.26
C GLY A 99 -16.28 -4.39 11.73
N ARG A 100 -15.05 -4.39 11.19
CA ARG A 100 -14.81 -4.18 9.76
C ARG A 100 -15.25 -5.39 8.91
N GLY A 101 -15.73 -5.12 7.69
CA GLY A 101 -16.19 -6.14 6.73
C GLY A 101 -17.63 -6.64 6.94
N TYR A 102 -18.37 -6.02 7.85
CA TYR A 102 -19.74 -6.39 8.19
C TYR A 102 -20.68 -5.18 8.13
N THR A 103 -21.94 -5.40 7.74
CA THR A 103 -23.02 -4.43 7.93
C THR A 103 -24.21 -5.06 8.63
N VAL A 104 -24.99 -4.23 9.32
CA VAL A 104 -26.19 -4.65 10.06
C VAL A 104 -27.43 -4.11 9.37
N LEU A 105 -27.80 -4.74 8.25
CA LEU A 105 -29.09 -4.53 7.59
C LEU A 105 -30.03 -5.66 8.00
N TYR A 106 -30.70 -5.62 9.15
CA TYR A 106 -31.62 -6.66 9.70
C TYR A 106 -31.06 -8.10 9.93
N TYR A 107 -29.94 -8.45 9.32
CA TYR A 107 -29.19 -9.72 9.39
C TYR A 107 -27.69 -9.39 9.26
N LEU A 108 -26.83 -10.25 9.80
CA LEU A 108 -25.38 -10.11 9.60
C LEU A 108 -25.09 -10.36 8.11
N THR A 109 -24.64 -9.31 7.44
CA THR A 109 -24.22 -9.38 6.04
C THR A 109 -22.76 -9.02 5.93
N HIS A 110 -22.05 -9.77 5.08
CA HIS A 110 -20.68 -9.47 4.70
C HIS A 110 -20.71 -8.49 3.55
N VAL A 111 -19.83 -7.50 3.60
CA VAL A 111 -19.61 -6.64 2.44
C VAL A 111 -18.80 -7.44 1.43
N ASP A 112 -19.19 -7.38 0.15
CA ASP A 112 -18.33 -7.84 -0.94
C ASP A 112 -17.60 -6.61 -1.49
N GLU A 113 -16.42 -6.33 -0.94
CA GLU A 113 -15.62 -5.16 -1.35
C GLU A 113 -15.18 -5.24 -2.81
N CYS A 114 -14.96 -6.45 -3.32
CA CYS A 114 -14.58 -6.67 -4.71
C CYS A 114 -15.72 -6.32 -5.66
N GLN A 115 -16.97 -6.60 -5.31
CA GLN A 115 -18.11 -6.19 -6.12
C GLN A 115 -18.41 -4.69 -5.97
N LEU A 116 -18.34 -4.17 -4.76
CA LEU A 116 -18.76 -2.80 -4.45
C LEU A 116 -17.76 -1.74 -4.94
N PHE A 117 -16.46 -1.99 -4.79
CA PHE A 117 -15.41 -0.99 -5.04
C PHE A 117 -14.59 -1.25 -6.31
N HIS A 118 -14.89 -2.28 -7.10
CA HIS A 118 -14.19 -2.52 -8.37
C HIS A 118 -14.48 -1.40 -9.38
N PRO A 119 -13.47 -0.89 -10.14
CA PRO A 119 -12.07 -1.34 -10.19
C PRO A 119 -11.12 -0.53 -9.28
N ASN A 120 -11.67 0.25 -8.34
CA ASN A 120 -10.90 1.19 -7.52
C ASN A 120 -10.24 0.54 -6.30
N VAL A 121 -10.57 -0.73 -6.01
CA VAL A 121 -9.89 -1.58 -5.04
C VAL A 121 -9.03 -2.63 -5.77
N CYS A 122 -7.86 -2.95 -5.23
CA CYS A 122 -6.89 -3.87 -5.84
C CYS A 122 -6.47 -3.47 -7.27
N LYS A 123 -6.25 -2.17 -7.54
CA LYS A 123 -5.78 -1.74 -8.88
C LYS A 123 -4.50 -2.49 -9.26
N ASN A 124 -4.39 -2.91 -10.52
CA ASN A 124 -3.30 -3.76 -11.04
C ASN A 124 -3.19 -5.15 -10.38
N GLY A 125 -4.21 -5.62 -9.68
CA GLY A 125 -4.26 -6.94 -9.07
C GLY A 125 -5.60 -7.64 -9.26
N VAL A 126 -5.73 -8.81 -8.63
CA VAL A 126 -6.95 -9.59 -8.58
C VAL A 126 -7.55 -9.48 -7.18
N CYS A 127 -8.76 -8.92 -7.09
CA CYS A 127 -9.52 -8.85 -5.85
C CYS A 127 -10.21 -10.20 -5.59
N VAL A 128 -10.06 -10.72 -4.37
CA VAL A 128 -10.77 -11.89 -3.87
C VAL A 128 -11.51 -11.52 -2.60
N ASN A 129 -12.83 -11.67 -2.61
CA ASN A 129 -13.67 -11.43 -1.44
C ASN A 129 -13.40 -12.52 -0.39
N ASN A 130 -13.04 -12.12 0.84
CA ASN A 130 -12.58 -13.00 1.91
C ASN A 130 -13.22 -12.60 3.23
N VAL A 131 -14.09 -13.41 3.81
CA VAL A 131 -14.80 -13.02 5.02
C VAL A 131 -13.93 -13.16 6.29
N PRO A 132 -13.77 -12.09 7.12
CA PRO A 132 -14.19 -10.71 6.90
C PRO A 132 -13.23 -9.90 6.01
N GLY A 133 -13.78 -9.15 5.05
CA GLY A 133 -13.01 -8.29 4.15
C GLY A 133 -12.69 -8.87 2.76
N TYR A 134 -11.50 -8.58 2.27
CA TYR A 134 -11.01 -9.01 0.96
C TYR A 134 -9.49 -9.15 0.96
N SER A 135 -8.95 -9.72 -0.11
CA SER A 135 -7.51 -9.79 -0.35
C SER A 135 -7.20 -9.45 -1.79
N CYS A 136 -6.11 -8.70 -2.00
CA CYS A 136 -5.58 -8.41 -3.33
C CYS A 136 -4.41 -9.33 -3.63
N TYR A 137 -4.51 -10.07 -4.72
CA TYR A 137 -3.40 -10.85 -5.26
C TYR A 137 -2.72 -10.04 -6.37
N CYS A 138 -1.48 -9.64 -6.11
CA CYS A 138 -0.63 -8.94 -7.07
C CYS A 138 0.15 -9.92 -7.93
N THR A 139 0.55 -9.48 -9.12
CA THR A 139 1.48 -10.23 -9.96
C THR A 139 2.85 -10.36 -9.29
N SER A 140 3.67 -11.33 -9.71
CA SER A 140 5.03 -11.48 -9.18
C SER A 140 5.83 -10.20 -9.37
N GLY A 141 6.60 -9.80 -8.34
CA GLY A 141 7.35 -8.54 -8.32
C GLY A 141 6.53 -7.32 -7.86
N TYR A 142 5.25 -7.52 -7.51
CA TYR A 142 4.38 -6.48 -7.00
C TYR A 142 3.82 -6.86 -5.63
N VAL A 143 3.61 -5.85 -4.79
CA VAL A 143 3.02 -5.99 -3.45
C VAL A 143 1.82 -5.06 -3.30
N TYR A 144 0.85 -5.48 -2.48
CA TYR A 144 -0.34 -4.68 -2.25
C TYR A 144 -0.05 -3.52 -1.29
N ASN A 145 -0.24 -2.30 -1.77
CA ASN A 145 -0.18 -1.11 -0.95
C ASN A 145 -1.59 -0.77 -0.45
N SER A 146 -1.86 -1.07 0.82
CA SER A 146 -3.17 -0.78 1.44
C SER A 146 -3.47 0.70 1.56
N SER A 147 -2.43 1.54 1.60
CA SER A 147 -2.63 2.98 1.55
C SER A 147 -3.11 3.35 0.17
N LEU A 148 -2.52 2.88 -0.93
CA LEU A 148 -2.90 3.24 -2.31
C LEU A 148 -4.08 2.42 -2.90
N LEU A 149 -4.46 1.34 -2.22
CA LEU A 149 -5.40 0.31 -2.68
C LEU A 149 -5.02 -0.27 -4.06
N GLU A 150 -3.72 -0.39 -4.31
CA GLU A 150 -3.16 -0.86 -5.57
C GLU A 150 -1.96 -1.77 -5.37
N CYS A 151 -1.72 -2.63 -6.35
CA CYS A 151 -0.50 -3.39 -6.47
C CYS A 151 0.60 -2.49 -7.04
N VAL A 152 1.61 -2.22 -6.21
CA VAL A 152 2.79 -1.42 -6.57
C VAL A 152 4.01 -2.32 -6.73
N ASP A 153 4.96 -1.84 -7.50
CA ASP A 153 6.26 -2.50 -7.65
C ASP A 153 6.92 -2.71 -6.28
N HIS A 154 7.46 -3.91 -6.05
CA HIS A 154 8.18 -4.23 -4.83
C HIS A 154 9.66 -3.92 -5.05
N ASP A 155 10.15 -2.82 -4.48
CA ASP A 155 11.55 -2.45 -4.65
C ASP A 155 12.48 -3.35 -3.82
N GLU A 156 13.01 -4.40 -4.46
CA GLU A 156 13.88 -5.36 -3.78
C GLU A 156 15.24 -4.75 -3.38
N CYS A 157 15.57 -3.55 -3.89
CA CYS A 157 16.79 -2.83 -3.51
C CYS A 157 16.71 -2.19 -2.12
N GLU A 158 15.51 -2.01 -1.56
CA GLU A 158 15.33 -1.58 -0.16
C GLU A 158 15.69 -2.69 0.85
N GLU A 159 15.75 -3.95 0.41
CA GLU A 159 15.99 -5.13 1.26
C GLU A 159 17.43 -5.68 1.18
N GLU A 160 18.41 -4.89 0.72
CA GLU A 160 19.81 -5.32 0.50
C GLU A 160 19.95 -6.58 -0.38
N SER A 161 19.15 -6.69 -1.44
CA SER A 161 19.09 -7.90 -2.29
C SER A 161 20.34 -8.25 -3.12
N CYS A 162 21.32 -7.35 -3.19
CA CYS A 162 22.56 -7.51 -3.94
C CYS A 162 23.78 -7.47 -3.00
N VAL A 163 24.62 -8.50 -3.06
CA VAL A 163 25.81 -8.63 -2.20
C VAL A 163 27.06 -8.26 -2.98
N GLY A 164 27.73 -7.18 -2.57
CA GLY A 164 29.00 -6.73 -3.18
C GLY A 164 28.85 -6.03 -4.54
N GLY A 165 27.62 -5.64 -4.90
CA GLY A 165 27.29 -4.92 -6.13
C GLY A 165 26.24 -3.84 -5.91
N ALA A 166 25.96 -3.06 -6.95
CA ALA A 166 24.87 -2.09 -6.95
C ALA A 166 23.54 -2.80 -7.32
N CYS A 167 22.46 -2.45 -6.65
CA CYS A 167 21.12 -2.91 -7.00
C CYS A 167 20.45 -1.89 -7.93
N VAL A 168 19.73 -2.39 -8.94
CA VAL A 168 18.90 -1.57 -9.83
C VAL A 168 17.50 -2.15 -9.85
N ASN A 169 16.54 -1.40 -9.32
CA ASN A 169 15.13 -1.76 -9.33
C ASN A 169 14.53 -1.54 -10.74
N THR A 170 13.61 -2.41 -11.13
CA THR A 170 12.86 -2.35 -12.39
C THR A 170 11.40 -2.74 -12.14
N LEU A 171 10.48 -2.39 -13.03
CA LEU A 171 9.07 -2.75 -12.81
C LEU A 171 8.88 -4.28 -12.84
N GLY A 172 8.49 -4.83 -11.69
CA GLY A 172 8.25 -6.25 -11.42
C GLY A 172 9.50 -7.08 -11.16
N SER A 173 10.68 -6.47 -11.02
CA SER A 173 11.94 -7.21 -10.78
C SER A 173 13.10 -6.28 -10.41
N TYR A 174 14.27 -6.85 -10.19
CA TYR A 174 15.50 -6.09 -10.02
C TYR A 174 16.67 -6.84 -10.64
N TYR A 175 17.79 -6.15 -10.81
CA TYR A 175 19.04 -6.81 -11.14
C TYR A 175 20.22 -6.19 -10.40
N CYS A 176 21.23 -7.02 -10.16
CA CYS A 176 22.47 -6.61 -9.53
C CYS A 176 23.53 -6.27 -10.58
N SER A 177 24.34 -5.25 -10.33
CA SER A 177 25.46 -4.83 -11.18
C SER A 177 26.76 -4.88 -10.38
N CYS A 178 27.71 -5.69 -10.83
CA CYS A 178 29.01 -5.82 -10.18
C CYS A 178 30.04 -4.83 -10.74
N PRO A 179 30.85 -4.18 -9.88
CA PRO A 179 31.98 -3.40 -10.36
C PRO A 179 33.07 -4.33 -10.95
N PRO A 180 33.70 -3.99 -12.08
CA PRO A 180 34.79 -4.77 -12.64
C PRO A 180 35.96 -4.95 -11.65
N PRO A 181 36.61 -6.13 -11.57
CA PRO A 181 36.47 -7.32 -12.42
C PRO A 181 35.51 -8.39 -11.86
N LEU A 182 34.63 -8.04 -10.93
CA LEU A 182 33.66 -8.97 -10.34
C LEU A 182 32.53 -9.28 -11.32
N VAL A 183 31.96 -10.46 -11.18
CA VAL A 183 30.86 -10.98 -11.98
C VAL A 183 29.80 -11.58 -11.07
N LEU A 184 28.56 -11.66 -11.53
CA LEU A 184 27.48 -12.27 -10.76
C LEU A 184 27.67 -13.78 -10.63
N ASP A 185 27.23 -14.32 -9.50
CA ASP A 185 27.09 -15.76 -9.25
C ASP A 185 25.92 -16.38 -10.03
N ASP A 186 25.79 -17.71 -9.96
CA ASP A 186 24.69 -18.45 -10.61
C ASP A 186 23.31 -18.00 -10.10
N ALA A 187 23.25 -17.49 -8.87
CA ALA A 187 22.04 -16.96 -8.26
C ALA A 187 21.71 -15.51 -8.69
N GLN A 188 22.60 -14.85 -9.45
CA GLN A 188 22.45 -13.46 -9.90
C GLN A 188 22.31 -12.44 -8.77
N ARG A 189 22.88 -12.71 -7.59
CA ARG A 189 22.76 -11.83 -6.40
C ARG A 189 24.10 -11.44 -5.79
N THR A 190 25.14 -12.26 -5.98
CA THR A 190 26.44 -12.05 -5.33
C THR A 190 27.51 -11.71 -6.35
N CYS A 191 28.28 -10.67 -6.09
CA CYS A 191 29.45 -10.35 -6.89
C CYS A 191 30.64 -11.19 -6.43
N VAL A 192 31.08 -12.10 -7.30
CA VAL A 192 32.22 -13.00 -7.07
C VAL A 192 33.33 -12.70 -8.08
N ASN A 193 34.56 -13.08 -7.75
CA ASN A 193 35.65 -12.99 -8.71
C ASN A 193 35.42 -14.04 -9.81
N SER A 194 35.67 -13.69 -11.06
CA SER A 194 35.57 -14.59 -12.21
C SER A 194 36.39 -15.87 -12.08
N SER A 195 37.40 -15.91 -11.19
CA SER A 195 38.15 -17.11 -10.84
C SER A 195 37.37 -18.14 -9.99
N HIS A 196 36.25 -17.75 -9.38
CA HIS A 196 35.42 -18.61 -8.52
C HIS A 196 34.23 -19.25 -9.26
N LEU A 197 33.86 -18.76 -10.45
CA LEU A 197 32.84 -19.38 -11.31
C LEU A 197 33.34 -20.66 -12.01
N ALA A 198 34.63 -20.97 -11.89
CA ALA A 198 35.26 -22.19 -12.42
C ALA A 198 35.32 -23.34 -11.39
N VAL A 199 34.35 -23.44 -10.47
CA VAL A 199 34.17 -24.66 -9.64
C VAL A 199 33.03 -25.52 -10.23
N GLY A 200 33.04 -25.61 -11.55
CA GLY A 200 32.41 -26.68 -12.33
C GLY A 200 33.45 -27.62 -12.96
N GLU A 201 34.70 -27.64 -12.49
CA GLU A 201 35.73 -28.51 -13.04
C GLU A 201 35.62 -29.91 -12.41
N SER A 202 34.81 -30.74 -13.06
CA SER A 202 34.99 -32.18 -13.25
C SER A 202 35.99 -32.88 -12.32
N ARG A 203 35.48 -33.72 -11.41
CA ARG A 203 36.25 -34.86 -10.89
C ARG A 203 36.71 -35.69 -12.09
N SER A 204 37.93 -35.44 -12.55
CA SER A 204 38.65 -36.30 -13.47
C SER A 204 38.73 -37.66 -12.80
N ARG A 205 37.87 -38.59 -13.26
CA ARG A 205 38.00 -40.01 -12.97
C ARG A 205 39.46 -40.39 -13.28
N PRO A 206 40.27 -40.85 -12.31
CA PRO A 206 41.57 -41.38 -12.66
C PRO A 206 41.36 -42.60 -13.56
N ARG A 207 42.01 -42.59 -14.73
CA ARG A 207 42.04 -43.75 -15.63
C ARG A 207 42.60 -44.95 -14.84
N PHE A 208 41.88 -46.06 -14.95
CA PHE A 208 42.26 -47.38 -14.45
C PHE A 208 43.68 -47.76 -14.87
N TRP A 209 44.51 -48.18 -13.91
CA TRP A 209 45.55 -49.18 -14.16
C TRP A 209 45.05 -50.52 -13.59
N PRO A 210 45.01 -51.62 -14.38
CA PRO A 210 44.65 -52.92 -13.85
C PRO A 210 45.76 -53.40 -12.89
N ARG A 211 45.36 -53.83 -11.69
CA ARG A 211 46.27 -54.40 -10.68
C ARG A 211 46.99 -55.64 -11.25
N PRO A 212 48.31 -55.77 -11.12
CA PRO A 212 48.98 -57.03 -11.42
C PRO A 212 48.61 -58.10 -10.38
N ARG A 213 48.37 -59.33 -10.85
CA ARG A 213 48.09 -60.50 -10.00
C ARG A 213 49.28 -60.78 -9.06
N PRO A 214 49.05 -61.16 -7.79
CA PRO A 214 50.14 -61.55 -6.90
C PRO A 214 50.72 -62.91 -7.35
N ARG A 215 52.05 -62.98 -7.48
CA ARG A 215 52.77 -64.26 -7.60
C ARG A 215 52.93 -64.87 -6.21
N SER A 216 52.45 -66.10 -6.07
CA SER A 216 52.72 -67.00 -4.94
C SER A 216 54.21 -67.36 -4.88
N ARG A 217 54.82 -67.28 -3.69
CA ARG A 217 56.11 -67.90 -3.38
C ARG A 217 55.87 -69.17 -2.55
N PRO A 218 56.47 -70.32 -2.89
CA PRO A 218 56.60 -71.45 -1.98
C PRO A 218 57.93 -71.40 -1.21
N CYS A 219 57.80 -71.71 0.10
CA CYS A 219 58.80 -71.94 1.15
C CYS A 219 59.87 -70.87 1.38
#